data_AF-Q08M87-F1
#
_entry.id   AF-Q08M87-F1
#
_cell.length_a   1.000
_cell.length_b   1.000
_cell.length_c   1.000
_cell.angle_alpha   90.00
_cell.angle_beta   90.00
_cell.angle_gamma   90.00
#
_symmetry.space_group_name_H-M   'P 1'
#
loop_
_entity.id
_entity.type
_entity.pdbx_description
1 polymer ?
#
loop_
_entity_poly.entity_id
_entity_poly.type
_entity_poly.pdbx_seq_one_letter_code
_entity_poly.pdbx_strand_id
1 'polypeptide(L)'
;MSVRLRQWKTQEGKVQEAWWVDVKYQHPSGRVERIRKASPINTRRGAEEYERQIRHALLTGTFGKENGAGRVLTLGEFVPRFLTYSENNNKHSSVVTKQQILDDHLIPAFGNMPLDAIGPAEIE
;
A
#
# COMPACT_ATOMS: atom_id res chain seq x y z
N MET A 1 -8.54 -27.07 7.58
CA MET A 1 -7.55 -27.00 6.48
C MET A 1 -7.66 -25.66 5.77
N SER A 2 -6.62 -24.86 5.92
CA SER A 2 -6.39 -23.51 5.38
C SER A 2 -5.86 -23.52 3.94
N VAL A 3 -5.18 -24.60 3.55
CA VAL A 3 -4.66 -24.80 2.19
C VAL A 3 -5.53 -25.82 1.44
N ARG A 4 -5.87 -25.54 0.18
CA ARG A 4 -6.74 -26.39 -0.65
C ARG A 4 -6.28 -26.41 -2.10
N LEU A 5 -6.20 -27.58 -2.72
CA LEU A 5 -6.01 -27.68 -4.17
C LEU A 5 -7.33 -27.34 -4.87
N ARG A 6 -7.27 -26.42 -5.83
CA ARG A 6 -8.42 -26.07 -6.69
C ARG A 6 -8.05 -26.37 -8.13
N GLN A 7 -8.90 -27.14 -8.79
CA GLN A 7 -8.80 -27.42 -10.22
C GLN A 7 -9.93 -26.67 -10.94
N TRP A 8 -9.63 -26.05 -12.07
CA TRP A 8 -10.64 -25.47 -12.95
C TRP A 8 -10.25 -25.68 -14.41
N LYS A 9 -11.27 -25.67 -15.28
CA LYS A 9 -11.07 -25.77 -16.72
C LYS A 9 -11.03 -24.36 -17.30
N THR A 10 -9.99 -24.07 -18.07
CA THR A 10 -9.91 -22.84 -18.87
C THR A 10 -10.86 -22.96 -20.07
N GLN A 11 -11.23 -21.85 -20.71
CA GLN A 11 -12.06 -21.82 -21.91
C GLN A 11 -11.49 -22.68 -23.05
N GLU A 12 -10.16 -22.89 -23.08
CA GLU A 12 -9.44 -23.78 -24.00
C GLU A 12 -9.50 -25.28 -23.64
N GLY A 13 -10.25 -25.67 -22.59
CA GLY A 13 -10.37 -27.06 -22.14
C GLY A 13 -9.19 -27.60 -21.32
N LYS A 14 -8.11 -26.83 -21.14
CA LYS A 14 -6.97 -27.19 -20.29
C LYS A 14 -7.38 -27.20 -18.81
N VAL A 15 -7.05 -28.27 -18.09
CA VAL A 15 -7.21 -28.36 -16.64
C VAL A 15 -6.04 -27.65 -15.98
N GLN A 16 -6.34 -26.57 -15.26
CA GLN A 16 -5.37 -25.85 -14.43
C GLN A 16 -5.61 -26.21 -12.98
N GLU A 17 -4.53 -26.37 -12.23
CA GLU A 17 -4.57 -26.64 -10.80
C GLU A 17 -3.71 -25.64 -10.05
N ALA A 18 -4.24 -25.10 -8.95
CA ALA A 18 -3.49 -24.23 -8.07
C ALA A 18 -3.83 -24.54 -6.62
N TRP A 19 -2.82 -24.47 -5.75
CA TRP A 19 -3.03 -24.48 -4.30
C TRP A 19 -3.50 -23.10 -3.85
N TRP A 20 -4.62 -23.05 -3.14
CA TRP A 20 -5.20 -21.84 -2.57
C TRP A 20 -5.01 -21.84 -1.05
N VAL A 21 -4.70 -20.66 -0.52
CA VAL A 21 -4.55 -20.39 0.91
C VAL A 21 -5.72 -19.51 1.37
N ASP A 22 -6.45 -19.96 2.38
CA ASP A 22 -7.57 -19.27 3.03
C ASP A 22 -7.26 -19.08 4.52
N VAL A 23 -6.90 -17.85 4.89
CA VAL A 23 -6.55 -17.46 6.27
C VAL A 23 -7.61 -16.50 6.79
N LYS A 24 -8.21 -16.85 7.93
CA LYS A 24 -8.99 -15.90 8.74
C LYS A 24 -8.10 -15.40 9.87
N TYR A 25 -7.92 -14.10 9.96
CA TYR A 25 -7.14 -13.45 10.99
C TYR A 25 -8.02 -12.48 11.77
N GLN A 26 -7.95 -12.58 13.09
CA GLN A 26 -8.61 -11.65 14.00
C GLN A 26 -7.53 -10.70 14.52
N HIS A 27 -7.66 -9.43 14.15
CA HIS A 27 -6.79 -8.37 14.63
C HIS A 27 -7.03 -8.15 16.14
N PRO A 28 -6.01 -7.67 16.89
CA PRO A 28 -6.19 -7.28 18.29
C PRO A 28 -7.29 -6.22 18.50
N SER A 29 -7.60 -5.43 17.47
CA SER A 29 -8.70 -4.46 17.44
C SER A 29 -10.09 -5.07 17.29
N GLY A 30 -10.20 -6.41 17.18
CA GLY A 30 -11.47 -7.12 16.98
C GLY A 30 -11.91 -7.22 15.51
N ARG A 31 -11.23 -6.55 14.58
CA ARG A 31 -11.50 -6.68 13.14
C ARG A 31 -11.13 -8.08 12.65
N VAL A 32 -12.04 -8.74 11.94
CA VAL A 32 -11.77 -10.02 11.29
C VAL A 32 -11.49 -9.78 9.81
N GLU A 33 -10.33 -10.25 9.36
CA GLU A 33 -9.90 -10.18 7.97
C GLU A 33 -9.76 -11.59 7.40
N ARG A 34 -10.26 -11.79 6.17
CA ARG A 34 -10.17 -13.07 5.48
C ARG A 34 -9.41 -12.89 4.17
N ILE A 35 -8.33 -13.64 4.04
CA ILE A 35 -7.44 -13.59 2.89
C ILE A 35 -7.54 -14.90 2.13
N ARG A 36 -7.89 -14.80 0.85
CA ARG A 36 -7.90 -15.92 -0.09
C ARG A 36 -6.99 -15.61 -1.26
N LYS A 37 -5.84 -16.28 -1.35
CA LYS A 37 -4.90 -16.11 -2.46
C LYS A 37 -4.40 -17.47 -2.95
N ALA A 38 -4.08 -17.54 -4.25
CA ALA A 38 -3.35 -18.67 -4.79
C ALA A 38 -1.90 -18.62 -4.30
N SER A 39 -1.34 -19.78 -3.95
CA SER A 39 0.08 -19.93 -3.63
C SER A 39 0.90 -19.66 -4.90
N PRO A 40 2.00 -18.89 -4.81
CA PRO A 40 2.91 -18.71 -5.94
C PRO A 40 3.57 -20.02 -6.35
N ILE A 41 3.82 -20.90 -5.37
CA ILE A 41 4.44 -22.20 -5.56
C ILE A 41 3.33 -23.25 -5.57
N ASN A 42 3.17 -23.94 -6.71
CA ASN A 42 2.12 -24.93 -6.92
C ASN A 42 2.46 -26.31 -6.31
N THR A 43 2.95 -26.32 -5.07
CA THR A 43 3.17 -27.54 -4.29
C THR A 43 2.47 -27.42 -2.94
N ARG A 44 2.03 -28.55 -2.37
CA ARG A 44 1.39 -28.56 -1.05
C ARG A 44 2.28 -27.93 0.02
N ARG A 45 3.57 -28.31 0.05
CA ARG A 45 4.55 -27.78 1.00
C ARG A 45 4.77 -26.27 0.80
N GLY A 46 4.92 -25.81 -0.44
CA GLY A 46 5.07 -24.39 -0.74
C GLY A 46 3.85 -23.57 -0.32
N ALA A 47 2.64 -24.11 -0.47
CA ALA A 47 1.42 -23.46 -0.03
C ALA A 47 1.28 -23.42 1.51
N GLU A 48 1.75 -24.44 2.22
CA GLU A 48 1.82 -24.46 3.69
C GLU A 48 2.85 -23.43 4.22
N GLU A 49 4.00 -23.29 3.56
CA GLU A 49 4.99 -22.25 3.89
C GLU A 49 4.46 -20.84 3.59
N TYR A 50 3.82 -20.65 2.44
CA TYR A 50 3.20 -19.39 2.08
C TYR A 50 2.10 -18.98 3.07
N GLU A 51 1.32 -19.95 3.56
CA GLU A 51 0.37 -19.70 4.65
C GLU A 51 1.06 -19.18 5.93
N ARG A 52 2.18 -19.81 6.33
CA ARG A 52 2.95 -19.37 7.51
C ARG A 52 3.47 -17.94 7.31
N GLN A 53 3.96 -17.61 6.12
CA GLN A 53 4.41 -16.26 5.77
C GLN A 53 3.25 -15.26 5.85
N ILE A 54 2.06 -15.59 5.32
CA ILE A 54 0.86 -14.74 5.41
C ILE A 54 0.48 -14.48 6.87
N ARG A 55 0.43 -15.53 7.70
CA ARG A 55 0.10 -15.39 9.13
C ARG A 55 1.13 -14.53 9.87
N HIS A 56 2.41 -14.71 9.58
CA HIS A 56 3.48 -13.89 10.14
C HIS A 56 3.37 -12.43 9.69
N ALA A 57 3.10 -12.17 8.42
CA ALA A 57 2.91 -10.83 7.88
C ALA A 57 1.67 -10.14 8.48
N LEU A 58 0.60 -10.90 8.75
CA LEU A 58 -0.60 -10.38 9.43
C LEU A 58 -0.32 -10.04 10.89
N LEU A 59 0.40 -10.90 11.60
CA LEU A 59 0.79 -10.66 12.98
C LEU A 59 1.68 -9.42 13.13
N THR A 60 2.59 -9.21 12.18
CA THR A 60 3.50 -8.05 12.16
C THR A 60 2.89 -6.80 11.51
N GLY A 61 1.65 -6.87 11.00
CA GLY A 61 1.00 -5.74 10.32
C GLY A 61 1.69 -5.29 9.03
N THR A 62 2.44 -6.18 8.39
CA THR A 62 3.13 -5.98 7.09
C THR A 62 2.37 -6.61 5.93
N PHE A 63 1.33 -7.39 6.19
CA PHE A 63 0.50 -7.98 5.14
C PHE A 63 -0.23 -6.91 4.32
N GLY A 64 -0.03 -6.91 3.00
CA GLY A 64 -0.64 -5.92 2.09
C GLY A 64 0.03 -4.55 2.12
N LYS A 65 0.96 -4.31 3.05
CA LYS A 65 2.03 -3.34 2.85
C LYS A 65 2.98 -4.00 1.86
N GLU A 66 2.64 -3.91 0.58
CA GLU A 66 3.67 -3.86 -0.43
C GLU A 66 4.69 -2.88 0.14
N ASN A 67 5.91 -3.35 0.41
CA ASN A 67 6.98 -2.46 0.82
C ASN A 67 6.97 -1.35 -0.21
N GLY A 68 6.42 -0.20 0.17
CA GLY A 68 6.52 1.05 -0.53
C GLY A 68 7.96 1.50 -0.42
N ALA A 69 8.87 0.67 -0.92
CA ALA A 69 10.11 1.10 -1.55
C ALA A 69 9.79 1.82 -2.89
N GLY A 70 8.53 2.13 -3.16
CA GLY A 70 8.20 3.32 -3.92
C GLY A 70 8.75 4.52 -3.15
N ARG A 71 9.87 5.04 -3.65
CA ARG A 71 10.49 6.31 -3.23
C ARG A 71 9.43 7.26 -2.68
N VAL A 72 9.52 7.58 -1.39
CA VAL A 72 8.68 8.60 -0.78
C VAL A 72 8.90 9.89 -1.55
N LEU A 73 7.80 10.49 -2.03
CA LEU A 73 7.88 11.72 -2.79
C LEU A 73 8.50 12.81 -1.93
N THR A 74 9.33 13.63 -2.55
CA THR A 74 9.74 14.89 -1.94
C THR A 74 8.57 15.87 -1.88
N LEU A 75 8.66 16.88 -1.01
CA LEU A 75 7.64 17.93 -0.96
C LEU A 75 7.47 18.58 -2.35
N GLY A 76 8.57 18.88 -3.04
CA GLY A 76 8.53 19.49 -4.37
C GLY A 76 7.84 18.62 -5.41
N GLU A 77 8.07 17.30 -5.40
CA GLU A 77 7.37 16.35 -6.28
C GLU A 77 5.87 16.22 -5.94
N PHE A 78 5.49 16.49 -4.68
CA PHE A 78 4.10 16.43 -4.22
C PHE A 78 3.29 17.70 -4.52
N VAL A 79 3.93 18.87 -4.58
CA VAL A 79 3.27 20.18 -4.77
C VAL A 79 2.30 20.23 -5.96
N PRO A 80 2.65 19.75 -7.17
CA PRO A 80 1.73 19.79 -8.31
C PRO A 80 0.41 19.07 -8.02
N ARG A 81 0.47 17.92 -7.35
CA ARG A 81 -0.71 17.15 -6.96
C ARG A 81 -1.58 17.90 -5.94
N PHE A 82 -0.95 18.58 -4.98
CA PHE A 82 -1.66 19.39 -4.00
C PHE A 82 -2.38 20.59 -4.64
N LEU A 83 -1.76 21.22 -5.64
CA LEU A 83 -2.33 22.36 -6.36
C LEU A 83 -3.51 21.95 -7.23
N THR A 84 -3.40 20.85 -7.99
CA THR A 84 -4.53 20.31 -8.76
C THR A 84 -5.74 20.00 -7.85
N TYR A 85 -5.49 19.45 -6.65
CA TYR A 85 -6.56 19.26 -5.68
C TYR A 85 -7.14 20.61 -5.19
N SER A 86 -6.28 21.58 -4.89
CA SER A 86 -6.70 22.90 -4.42
C SER A 86 -7.50 23.67 -5.47
N GLU A 87 -7.13 23.60 -6.74
CA GLU A 87 -7.86 24.23 -7.86
C GLU A 87 -9.30 23.71 -7.99
N ASN A 88 -9.49 22.41 -7.78
CA ASN A 88 -10.82 21.79 -7.87
C ASN A 88 -11.73 22.09 -6.67
N ASN A 89 -11.15 22.46 -5.52
CA ASN A 89 -11.90 22.54 -4.26
C ASN A 89 -11.93 23.94 -3.63
N ASN A 90 -11.05 24.85 -4.05
CA ASN A 90 -10.91 26.17 -3.45
C ASN A 90 -11.19 27.29 -4.46
N LYS A 91 -11.54 28.47 -3.93
CA LYS A 91 -11.57 29.70 -4.73
C LYS A 91 -10.19 29.99 -5.30
N HIS A 92 -10.14 30.56 -6.50
CA HIS A 92 -8.89 30.92 -7.18
C HIS A 92 -7.97 31.79 -6.30
N SER A 93 -8.49 32.77 -5.58
CA SER A 93 -7.66 33.61 -4.70
C SER A 93 -6.95 32.80 -3.61
N SER A 94 -7.60 31.77 -3.06
CA SER A 94 -6.99 30.87 -2.08
C SER A 94 -5.92 29.97 -2.70
N VAL A 95 -6.10 29.54 -3.96
CA VAL A 95 -5.08 28.77 -4.68
C VAL A 95 -3.82 29.62 -4.90
N VAL A 96 -3.99 30.88 -5.32
CA VAL A 96 -2.88 31.82 -5.51
C VAL A 96 -2.12 32.05 -4.21
N THR A 97 -2.80 32.28 -3.09
CA THR A 97 -2.12 32.43 -1.79
C THR A 97 -1.38 31.16 -1.38
N LYS A 98 -1.97 29.97 -1.61
CA LYS A 98 -1.29 28.69 -1.34
C LYS A 98 -0.05 28.52 -2.20
N GLN A 99 -0.13 28.89 -3.49
CA GLN A 99 1.01 28.86 -4.40
C GLN A 99 2.14 29.76 -3.89
N GLN A 100 1.83 31.01 -3.52
CA GLN A 100 2.81 31.94 -2.98
C GLN A 100 3.50 31.40 -1.72
N ILE A 101 2.75 30.87 -0.76
CA ILE A 101 3.32 30.27 0.46
C ILE A 101 4.23 29.08 0.14
N LEU A 102 3.85 28.26 -0.85
CA LEU A 102 4.66 27.14 -1.29
C LEU A 102 5.98 27.62 -1.91
N ASP A 103 5.91 28.59 -2.82
CA ASP A 103 7.08 29.10 -3.56
C ASP A 103 8.04 29.91 -2.67
N ASP A 104 7.50 30.75 -1.79
CA ASP A 104 8.29 31.69 -0.99
C ASP A 104 8.89 31.05 0.27
N HIS A 105 8.27 29.98 0.79
CA HIS A 105 8.62 29.43 2.10
C HIS A 105 8.86 27.92 2.09
N LEU A 106 7.89 27.13 1.65
CA LEU A 106 7.93 25.68 1.87
C LEU A 106 8.84 24.94 0.89
N ILE A 107 8.85 25.32 -0.39
CA ILE A 107 9.72 24.72 -1.41
C ILE A 107 11.20 25.07 -1.15
N PRO A 108 11.57 26.32 -0.83
CA PRO A 108 12.95 26.65 -0.48
C PRO A 108 13.48 25.87 0.73
N ALA A 109 12.66 25.66 1.76
CA ALA A 109 13.07 24.98 2.99
C ALA A 109 13.04 23.44 2.88
N PHE A 110 11.99 22.88 2.28
CA PHE A 110 11.69 21.45 2.35
C PHE A 110 11.53 20.78 0.98
N GLY A 111 11.70 21.51 -0.14
CA GLY A 111 11.37 21.02 -1.48
C GLY A 111 12.06 19.71 -1.87
N ASN A 112 13.32 19.52 -1.46
CA ASN A 112 14.09 18.30 -1.72
C ASN A 112 13.94 17.23 -0.62
N MET A 113 13.23 17.53 0.46
CA MET A 113 13.06 16.63 1.59
C MET A 113 11.92 15.64 1.32
N PRO A 114 12.11 14.34 1.59
CA PRO A 114 11.03 13.36 1.46
C PRO A 114 9.96 13.65 2.53
N LEU A 115 8.68 13.49 2.17
CA LEU A 115 7.55 13.85 3.03
C LEU A 115 7.54 13.13 4.38
N ASP A 116 8.11 11.94 4.47
CA ASP A 116 8.21 11.16 5.70
C ASP A 116 9.34 11.62 6.64
N ALA A 117 10.29 12.42 6.13
CA ALA A 117 11.37 13.00 6.91
C ALA A 117 11.05 14.38 7.48
N ILE A 118 9.93 15.01 7.08
CA ILE A 118 9.49 16.29 7.66
C ILE A 118 8.75 16.00 8.97
N GLY A 119 9.46 16.10 10.09
CA GLY A 119 8.94 15.88 11.44
C GLY A 119 8.74 17.17 12.22
N PRO A 120 8.38 17.08 13.52
CA PRO A 120 8.22 18.24 14.39
C PRO A 120 9.50 19.07 14.53
N ALA A 121 10.67 18.42 14.55
CA ALA A 121 11.97 19.09 14.72
C ALA A 121 12.33 20.00 13.53
N GLU A 122 11.83 19.67 12.34
CA GLU A 122 12.01 20.48 11.13
C GLU A 122 11.00 21.64 11.03
N ILE A 123 9.92 21.60 11.82
CA ILE A 123 8.81 22.57 11.80
C ILE A 123 8.93 23.63 12.92
N GLU A 124 9.49 23.26 14.08
CA GLU A 124 9.70 24.14 15.24
C GLU A 124 10.89 25.11 15.07
#